data_AF-A0A255HKE8-F1
#
_entry.id   AF-A0A255HKE8-F1
#
_cell.length_a   1.000
_cell.length_b   1.000
_cell.length_c   1.000
_cell.angle_alpha   90.00
_cell.angle_beta   90.00
_cell.angle_gamma   90.00
#
_symmetry.space_group_name_H-M   'P 1'
#
loop_
_entity.id
_entity.type
_entity.pdbx_description
1 polymer ?
#
loop_
_entity_poly.entity_id
_entity_poly.type
_entity_poly.pdbx_seq_one_letter_code
_entity_poly.pdbx_strand_id
1 'polypeptide(L)'
;MARTHKDVAPRQLAAPVARPVPAVSEKIVEGKQVTPQQSIDNAYRRALADLQDGRVDEAMAGLQRTLQRDPRHQGARETLVRLLLEAQRPDEAMRQLQQSLALDAKQPAQAMMLARLQLDRSGGGAAALDTLQRSLPFAGEQLDYRAFLAGVLQREQRYHEAAEQYQLALQAAPDNSVWWMGLGIALQADKQPAQAKAAFERAQALQTLSPQLQAFVERKLVQLAAGK
;
A
#
# COMPACT_ATOMS: atom_id res chain seq x y z
N MET A 1 92.53 8.06 11.90
CA MET A 1 92.18 8.08 10.45
C MET A 1 90.67 8.24 10.31
N ALA A 2 90.20 8.95 9.27
CA ALA A 2 88.82 9.34 8.92
C ALA A 2 88.17 10.37 9.90
N ARG A 3 88.00 11.67 9.60
CA ARG A 3 87.29 12.45 8.54
C ARG A 3 85.77 12.20 8.48
N THR A 4 85.04 13.32 8.38
CA THR A 4 83.62 13.55 7.98
C THR A 4 82.57 13.46 9.10
N HIS A 5 81.49 14.24 9.13
CA HIS A 5 81.02 15.41 8.38
C HIS A 5 79.99 16.11 9.30
N LYS A 6 79.93 17.44 9.26
CA LYS A 6 78.97 18.27 9.99
C LYS A 6 77.66 18.27 9.20
N ASP A 7 76.64 17.56 9.68
CA ASP A 7 75.33 17.49 9.04
C ASP A 7 74.56 18.81 9.20
N VAL A 8 74.18 19.36 8.05
CA VAL A 8 73.34 20.55 7.89
C VAL A 8 71.92 20.06 7.68
N ALA A 9 71.01 20.47 8.57
CA ALA A 9 69.59 20.13 8.48
C ALA A 9 68.94 20.64 7.16
N PRO A 10 68.05 19.86 6.52
CA PRO A 10 67.38 20.30 5.30
C PRO A 10 66.25 21.31 5.59
N ARG A 11 66.25 22.39 4.81
CA ARG A 11 65.18 23.40 4.74
C ARG A 11 63.87 22.75 4.24
N GLN A 12 62.78 22.96 4.98
CA GLN A 12 61.41 22.65 4.57
C GLN A 12 61.01 23.49 3.35
N LEU A 13 60.65 22.83 2.25
CA LEU A 13 60.00 23.43 1.09
C LEU A 13 58.49 23.52 1.35
N ALA A 14 57.98 24.73 1.53
CA ALA A 14 56.56 25.01 1.63
C ALA A 14 55.86 24.78 0.28
N ALA A 15 54.72 24.10 0.29
CA ALA A 15 53.86 23.89 -0.88
C ALA A 15 53.22 25.22 -1.34
N PRO A 16 52.98 25.43 -2.65
CA PRO A 16 52.42 26.67 -3.16
C PRO A 16 50.93 26.80 -2.83
N VAL A 17 50.57 27.94 -2.23
CA VAL A 17 49.18 28.37 -2.02
C VAL A 17 48.52 28.61 -3.37
N ALA A 18 47.50 27.82 -3.70
CA ALA A 18 46.69 28.00 -4.90
C ALA A 18 45.94 29.33 -4.83
N ARG A 19 46.14 30.19 -5.84
CA ARG A 19 45.37 31.43 -6.03
C ARG A 19 43.95 31.08 -6.53
N PRO A 20 42.89 31.79 -6.10
CA PRO A 20 41.56 31.60 -6.65
C PRO A 20 41.51 32.09 -8.10
N VAL A 21 41.04 31.22 -9.00
CA VAL A 21 40.75 31.53 -10.40
C VAL A 21 39.47 32.38 -10.45
N PRO A 22 39.40 33.46 -11.25
CA PRO A 22 38.22 34.33 -11.25
C PRO A 22 37.00 33.62 -11.80
N ALA A 23 35.85 33.86 -11.17
CA ALA A 23 34.55 33.38 -11.62
C ALA A 23 34.25 33.91 -13.02
N VAL A 24 34.17 33.00 -14.00
CA VAL A 24 33.62 33.31 -15.31
C VAL A 24 32.13 33.57 -15.10
N SER A 25 31.74 34.83 -15.29
CA SER A 25 30.35 35.26 -15.30
C SER A 25 29.64 34.63 -16.49
N GLU A 26 29.00 33.48 -16.28
CA GLU A 26 28.04 32.95 -17.25
C GLU A 26 26.82 33.86 -17.26
N LYS A 27 26.63 34.52 -18.40
CA LYS A 27 25.44 35.28 -18.74
C LYS A 27 24.22 34.37 -18.60
N ILE A 28 23.40 34.66 -17.60
CA ILE A 28 22.06 34.10 -17.45
C ILE A 28 21.22 34.60 -18.63
N VAL A 29 21.03 33.76 -19.63
CA VAL A 29 20.01 33.97 -20.67
C VAL A 29 18.68 33.59 -20.06
N GLU A 30 17.74 34.54 -20.04
CA GLU A 30 16.34 34.36 -19.60
C GLU A 30 15.63 33.28 -20.44
N GLY A 31 15.78 32.02 -20.04
CA GLY A 31 14.87 30.93 -20.34
C GLY A 31 14.40 30.39 -19.01
N LYS A 32 13.09 30.29 -18.77
CA LYS A 32 12.53 29.67 -17.55
C LYS A 32 13.23 28.32 -17.31
N GLN A 33 14.17 28.27 -16.37
CA GLN A 33 14.86 27.04 -16.03
C GLN A 33 13.83 26.10 -15.42
N VAL A 34 13.54 25.01 -16.11
CA VAL A 34 12.64 23.97 -15.63
C VAL A 34 13.28 23.36 -14.39
N THR A 35 12.64 23.49 -13.24
CA THR A 35 13.15 22.89 -12.01
C THR A 35 13.16 21.36 -12.12
N PRO A 36 13.99 20.64 -11.34
CA PRO A 36 13.97 19.17 -11.34
C PRO A 36 12.56 18.60 -11.12
N GLN A 37 11.76 19.20 -10.23
CA GLN A 37 10.38 18.80 -9.99
C GLN A 37 9.49 19.05 -11.21
N GLN A 38 9.58 20.23 -11.83
CA GLN A 38 8.82 20.52 -13.04
C GLN A 38 9.17 19.57 -14.20
N SER A 39 10.43 19.11 -14.27
CA SER A 39 10.86 18.12 -15.26
C SER A 39 10.21 16.75 -15.03
N ILE A 40 10.06 16.33 -13.77
CA ILE A 40 9.37 15.10 -13.38
C ILE A 40 7.87 15.22 -13.70
N ASP A 41 7.24 16.32 -13.32
CA ASP A 41 5.81 16.57 -13.60
C ASP A 41 5.52 16.58 -15.11
N ASN A 42 6.42 17.18 -15.90
CA ASN A 42 6.33 17.17 -17.36
C ASN A 42 6.49 15.75 -17.94
N ALA A 43 7.38 14.94 -17.37
CA ALA A 43 7.54 13.55 -17.78
C ALA A 43 6.28 12.72 -17.47
N TYR A 44 5.67 12.93 -16.30
CA TYR A 44 4.40 12.31 -15.93
C TYR A 44 3.28 12.71 -16.91
N ARG A 45 3.13 14.00 -17.21
CA ARG A 45 2.13 14.49 -18.18
C ARG A 45 2.33 13.89 -19.57
N ARG A 46 3.57 13.72 -20.03
CA ARG A 46 3.86 13.07 -21.30
C ARG A 46 3.41 11.61 -21.29
N ALA A 47 3.68 10.88 -20.21
CA ALA A 47 3.23 9.49 -20.08
C ALA A 47 1.68 9.39 -20.09
N LEU A 48 0.97 10.36 -19.51
CA LEU A 48 -0.49 10.42 -19.62
C LEU A 48 -0.97 10.71 -21.05
N ALA A 49 -0.28 11.56 -21.80
CA ALA A 49 -0.59 11.82 -23.21
C ALA A 49 -0.35 10.57 -24.07
N ASP A 50 0.75 9.83 -23.83
CA ASP A 50 0.99 8.54 -24.49
C ASP A 50 -0.17 7.55 -24.23
N LEU A 51 -0.68 7.52 -23.00
CA LEU A 51 -1.84 6.68 -22.67
C LEU A 51 -3.12 7.12 -23.42
N GLN A 52 -3.37 8.42 -23.54
CA GLN A 52 -4.52 8.94 -24.29
C GLN A 52 -4.46 8.57 -25.78
N ASP A 53 -3.25 8.50 -26.32
CA ASP A 53 -3.01 8.11 -27.71
C ASP A 53 -2.96 6.58 -27.91
N GLY A 54 -3.24 5.79 -26.87
CA GLY A 54 -3.21 4.32 -26.92
C GLY A 54 -1.81 3.71 -26.91
N ARG A 55 -0.76 4.51 -26.73
CA ARG A 55 0.64 4.08 -26.60
C ARG A 55 0.94 3.61 -25.18
N VAL A 56 0.33 2.48 -24.80
CA VAL A 56 0.33 1.97 -23.42
C VAL A 56 1.74 1.59 -22.96
N ASP A 57 2.55 0.96 -23.82
CA ASP A 57 3.92 0.55 -23.45
C ASP A 57 4.83 1.76 -23.20
N GLU A 58 4.73 2.79 -24.05
CA GLU A 58 5.45 4.05 -23.89
C GLU A 58 5.03 4.77 -22.61
N ALA A 59 3.72 4.81 -22.32
CA ALA A 59 3.18 5.36 -21.09
C ALA A 59 3.76 4.64 -19.87
N MET A 60 3.74 3.30 -19.85
CA MET A 60 4.32 2.51 -18.76
C MET A 60 5.81 2.78 -18.57
N ALA A 61 6.59 2.83 -19.66
CA ALA A 61 8.01 3.17 -19.61
C ALA A 61 8.25 4.62 -19.13
N GLY A 62 7.38 5.56 -19.48
CA GLY A 62 7.40 6.94 -19.00
C GLY A 62 7.12 7.06 -17.50
N LEU A 63 6.12 6.32 -17.01
CA LEU A 63 5.76 6.26 -15.59
C LEU A 63 6.89 5.63 -14.76
N GLN A 64 7.49 4.54 -15.24
CA GLN A 64 8.65 3.92 -14.59
C GLN A 64 9.82 4.88 -14.46
N ARG A 65 10.16 5.62 -15.53
CA ARG A 65 11.21 6.65 -15.50
C ARG A 65 10.88 7.79 -14.55
N THR A 66 9.61 8.16 -14.45
CA THR A 66 9.12 9.16 -13.47
C THR A 66 9.39 8.67 -12.06
N LEU A 67 9.03 7.42 -11.75
CA LEU A 67 9.23 6.81 -10.43
C LEU A 67 10.70 6.52 -10.08
N GLN A 68 11.58 6.36 -11.07
CA GLN A 68 13.03 6.29 -10.84
C GLN A 68 13.60 7.63 -10.37
N ARG A 69 13.03 8.75 -10.82
CA ARG A 69 13.47 10.10 -10.44
C ARG A 69 12.79 10.59 -9.15
N ASP A 70 11.51 10.30 -9.00
CA ASP A 70 10.73 10.57 -7.80
C ASP A 70 9.96 9.31 -7.39
N PRO A 71 10.54 8.49 -6.50
CA PRO A 71 9.89 7.29 -5.99
C PRO A 71 8.59 7.58 -5.21
N ARG A 72 8.39 8.82 -4.74
CA ARG A 72 7.19 9.23 -3.98
C ARG A 72 6.10 9.84 -4.86
N HIS A 73 6.29 9.89 -6.18
CA HIS A 73 5.29 10.45 -7.08
C HIS A 73 4.03 9.56 -7.15
N GLN A 74 3.03 9.89 -6.32
CA GLN A 74 1.82 9.09 -6.14
C GLN A 74 1.04 8.87 -7.45
N GLY A 75 0.76 9.92 -8.22
CA GLY A 75 -0.04 9.80 -9.45
C GLY A 75 0.59 8.88 -10.52
N ALA A 76 1.92 8.93 -10.67
CA ALA A 76 2.67 8.05 -11.56
C ALA A 76 2.58 6.59 -11.09
N ARG A 77 2.69 6.35 -9.78
CA ARG A 77 2.59 5.01 -9.20
C ARG A 77 1.20 4.42 -9.35
N GLU A 78 0.16 5.18 -9.04
CA GLU A 78 -1.24 4.75 -9.19
C GLU A 78 -1.58 4.44 -10.64
N THR A 79 -1.16 5.29 -11.56
CA THR A 79 -1.35 5.07 -13.00
C THR A 79 -0.62 3.81 -13.45
N LEU A 80 0.64 3.62 -13.04
CA LEU A 80 1.41 2.44 -13.42
C LEU A 80 0.81 1.15 -12.86
N VAL A 81 0.38 1.15 -11.59
CA VAL A 81 -0.29 0.00 -10.96
C VAL A 81 -1.57 -0.36 -11.72
N ARG A 82 -2.40 0.63 -12.07
CA ARG A 82 -3.61 0.39 -12.86
C ARG A 82 -3.29 -0.25 -14.21
N LEU A 83 -2.36 0.31 -14.97
CA LEU A 83 -1.96 -0.24 -16.28
C LEU A 83 -1.38 -1.65 -16.17
N LEU A 84 -0.61 -1.94 -15.12
CA LEU A 84 -0.09 -3.27 -14.86
C LEU A 84 -1.20 -4.29 -14.58
N LEU A 85 -2.24 -3.90 -13.85
CA LEU A 85 -3.39 -4.78 -13.59
C LEU A 85 -4.23 -5.00 -14.86
N GLU A 86 -4.48 -3.96 -15.64
CA GLU A 86 -5.16 -4.05 -16.94
C GLU A 86 -4.38 -4.97 -17.90
N ALA A 87 -3.05 -4.87 -17.90
CA ALA A 87 -2.15 -5.73 -18.68
C ALA A 87 -1.95 -7.14 -18.09
N GLN A 88 -2.72 -7.54 -17.07
CA GLN A 88 -2.62 -8.85 -16.41
C GLN A 88 -1.21 -9.16 -15.86
N ARG A 89 -0.52 -8.14 -15.34
CA ARG A 89 0.82 -8.21 -14.71
C ARG A 89 0.76 -7.93 -13.20
N PRO A 90 0.02 -8.73 -12.41
CA PRO A 90 -0.22 -8.45 -10.99
C PRO A 90 1.06 -8.52 -10.13
N ASP A 91 2.06 -9.33 -10.49
CA ASP A 91 3.34 -9.38 -9.76
C ASP A 91 4.08 -8.05 -9.78
N GLU A 92 4.05 -7.35 -10.91
CA GLU A 92 4.68 -6.05 -11.04
C GLU A 92 3.89 -4.97 -10.31
N ALA A 93 2.56 -5.02 -10.37
CA ALA A 93 1.70 -4.13 -9.60
C ALA A 93 1.97 -4.29 -8.09
N MET A 94 2.07 -5.52 -7.60
CA MET A 94 2.44 -5.81 -6.21
C MET A 94 3.79 -5.22 -5.84
N ARG A 95 4.83 -5.36 -6.69
CA ARG A 95 6.14 -4.74 -6.44
C ARG A 95 6.05 -3.22 -6.33
N GLN A 96 5.27 -2.57 -7.20
CA GLN A 96 5.07 -1.12 -7.12
C GLN A 96 4.36 -0.70 -5.84
N LEU A 97 3.38 -1.46 -5.36
CA LEU A 97 2.68 -1.17 -4.11
C LEU A 97 3.56 -1.40 -2.88
N GLN A 98 4.34 -2.49 -2.87
CA GLN A 98 5.31 -2.77 -1.82
C GLN A 98 6.35 -1.65 -1.69
N GLN A 99 6.89 -1.17 -2.83
CA GLN A 99 7.80 -0.03 -2.85
C GLN A 99 7.14 1.23 -2.31
N SER A 100 5.86 1.47 -2.65
CA SER A 100 5.11 2.61 -2.10
C SER A 100 5.01 2.56 -0.58
N LEU A 101 4.59 1.41 -0.04
CA LEU A 101 4.36 1.22 1.38
C LEU A 101 5.66 1.21 2.18
N ALA A 102 6.78 0.84 1.56
CA ALA A 102 8.11 0.97 2.14
C ALA A 102 8.56 2.44 2.25
N LEU A 103 8.13 3.32 1.34
CA LEU A 103 8.45 4.75 1.35
C LEU A 103 7.52 5.56 2.24
N ASP A 104 6.26 5.14 2.33
CA ASP A 104 5.24 5.70 3.21
C ASP A 104 4.17 4.66 3.56
N ALA A 105 4.18 4.22 4.82
CA ALA A 105 3.20 3.26 5.34
C ALA A 105 1.80 3.86 5.54
N LYS A 106 1.66 5.20 5.50
CA LYS A 106 0.41 5.94 5.74
C LYS A 106 -0.53 5.95 4.53
N GLN A 107 -0.58 4.84 3.80
CA GLN A 107 -1.34 4.70 2.56
C GLN A 107 -2.29 3.49 2.64
N PRO A 108 -3.31 3.53 3.53
CA PRO A 108 -4.20 2.40 3.78
C PRO A 108 -4.92 1.90 2.53
N ALA A 109 -5.28 2.79 1.60
CA ALA A 109 -5.87 2.40 0.31
C ALA A 109 -4.93 1.51 -0.53
N GLN A 110 -3.63 1.83 -0.56
CA GLN A 110 -2.64 1.02 -1.26
C GLN A 110 -2.35 -0.29 -0.53
N ALA A 111 -2.38 -0.29 0.80
CA ALA A 111 -2.29 -1.51 1.60
C ALA A 111 -3.47 -2.46 1.32
N MET A 112 -4.69 -1.95 1.23
CA MET A 112 -5.86 -2.75 0.85
C MET A 112 -5.72 -3.31 -0.57
N MET A 113 -5.24 -2.51 -1.53
CA MET A 113 -5.03 -2.98 -2.90
C MET A 113 -3.96 -4.07 -2.97
N LEU A 114 -2.83 -3.91 -2.27
CA LEU A 114 -1.78 -4.93 -2.20
C LEU A 114 -2.30 -6.22 -1.55
N ALA A 115 -3.04 -6.09 -0.44
CA ALA A 115 -3.64 -7.22 0.24
C ALA A 115 -4.62 -7.99 -0.65
N ARG A 116 -5.44 -7.31 -1.46
CA ARG A 116 -6.31 -7.98 -2.45
C ARG A 116 -5.50 -8.80 -3.46
N LEU A 117 -4.44 -8.23 -4.04
CA LEU A 117 -3.59 -8.94 -4.99
C LEU A 117 -2.84 -10.13 -4.34
N GLN A 118 -2.46 -10.00 -3.07
CA GLN A 118 -1.88 -11.11 -2.30
C GLN A 118 -2.91 -12.23 -2.07
N LEU A 119 -4.17 -11.89 -1.76
CA LEU A 119 -5.23 -12.88 -1.57
C LEU A 119 -5.58 -13.68 -2.83
N ASP A 120 -5.35 -13.12 -4.02
CA ASP A 120 -5.52 -13.83 -5.29
C ASP A 120 -4.43 -14.89 -5.52
N ARG A 121 -3.31 -14.81 -4.79
CA ARG A 121 -2.28 -15.85 -4.79
C ARG A 121 -2.67 -17.00 -3.87
N SER A 122 -2.36 -18.22 -4.32
CA SER A 122 -2.44 -19.40 -3.47
C SER A 122 -1.58 -19.20 -2.22
N GLY A 123 -2.19 -19.32 -1.04
CA GLY A 123 -1.51 -19.11 0.25
C GLY A 123 -1.13 -17.67 0.59
N GLY A 124 -1.58 -16.66 -0.16
CA GLY A 124 -1.17 -15.27 0.07
C GLY A 124 -1.90 -14.54 1.22
N GLY A 125 -2.74 -15.23 1.99
CA GLY A 125 -3.50 -14.59 3.08
C GLY A 125 -2.64 -14.13 4.24
N ALA A 126 -1.58 -14.86 4.60
CA ALA A 126 -0.61 -14.40 5.60
C ALA A 126 0.09 -13.09 5.19
N ALA A 127 0.44 -12.94 3.91
CA ALA A 127 1.06 -11.71 3.38
C ALA A 127 0.06 -10.54 3.35
N ALA A 128 -1.19 -10.82 2.97
CA ALA A 128 -2.28 -9.84 3.04
C ALA A 128 -2.51 -9.35 4.47
N LEU A 129 -2.48 -10.26 5.43
CA LEU A 129 -2.65 -9.94 6.83
C LEU A 129 -1.53 -9.05 7.37
N ASP A 130 -0.26 -9.39 7.13
CA ASP A 130 0.89 -8.57 7.52
C ASP A 130 0.81 -7.16 6.89
N THR A 131 0.46 -7.09 5.60
CA THR A 131 0.28 -5.82 4.89
C THR A 131 -0.79 -4.94 5.55
N LEU A 132 -1.95 -5.53 5.86
CA LEU A 132 -3.05 -4.79 6.48
C LEU A 132 -2.75 -4.40 7.92
N GLN A 133 -2.09 -5.26 8.70
CA GLN A 133 -1.73 -4.96 10.09
C GLN A 133 -0.75 -3.79 10.19
N ARG A 134 0.24 -3.71 9.30
CA ARG A 134 1.22 -2.60 9.28
C ARG A 134 0.59 -1.25 8.95
N SER A 135 -0.46 -1.22 8.12
CA SER A 135 -1.12 0.03 7.73
C SER A 135 -2.35 0.37 8.58
N LEU A 136 -2.81 -0.56 9.44
CA LEU A 136 -3.96 -0.36 10.33
C LEU A 136 -3.85 0.90 11.22
N PRO A 137 -2.70 1.27 11.83
CA PRO A 137 -2.58 2.50 12.62
C PRO A 137 -2.88 3.78 11.84
N PHE A 138 -2.79 3.74 10.50
CA PHE A 138 -3.02 4.87 9.61
C PHE A 138 -4.38 4.84 8.92
N ALA A 139 -5.15 3.76 9.09
CA ALA A 139 -6.49 3.63 8.54
C ALA A 139 -7.52 4.54 9.24
N GLY A 140 -7.23 5.02 10.45
CA GLY A 140 -8.13 5.89 11.21
C GLY A 140 -9.50 5.24 11.43
N GLU A 141 -10.57 5.96 11.08
CA GLU A 141 -11.97 5.51 11.19
C GLU A 141 -12.49 4.85 9.91
N GLN A 142 -11.62 4.40 9.01
CA GLN A 142 -12.04 3.69 7.79
C GLN A 142 -12.62 2.30 8.15
N LEU A 143 -13.93 2.24 8.28
CA LEU A 143 -14.66 1.04 8.69
C LEU A 143 -14.50 -0.11 7.68
N ASP A 144 -14.50 0.21 6.39
CA ASP A 144 -14.24 -0.75 5.31
C ASP A 144 -12.87 -1.43 5.45
N TYR A 145 -11.87 -0.71 5.96
CA TYR A 145 -10.54 -1.27 6.22
C TYR A 145 -10.61 -2.35 7.31
N ARG A 146 -11.34 -2.08 8.39
CA ARG A 146 -11.52 -3.04 9.50
C ARG A 146 -12.33 -4.26 9.07
N ALA A 147 -13.42 -4.06 8.36
CA ALA A 147 -14.22 -5.15 7.82
C ALA A 147 -13.43 -6.01 6.84
N PHE A 148 -12.60 -5.39 5.98
CA PHE A 148 -11.72 -6.13 5.08
C PHE A 148 -10.65 -6.93 5.85
N LEU A 149 -10.00 -6.33 6.85
CA LEU A 149 -9.07 -7.03 7.73
C LEU A 149 -9.75 -8.21 8.45
N ALA A 150 -10.99 -8.04 8.92
CA ALA A 150 -11.78 -9.11 9.53
C ALA A 150 -12.01 -10.28 8.55
N GLY A 151 -12.37 -9.98 7.29
CA GLY A 151 -12.50 -10.99 6.24
C GLY A 151 -11.19 -11.76 5.97
N VAL A 152 -10.05 -11.05 5.97
CA VAL A 152 -8.72 -11.69 5.83
C VAL A 152 -8.42 -12.58 7.03
N LEU A 153 -8.68 -12.10 8.25
CA LEU A 153 -8.52 -12.88 9.48
C LEU A 153 -9.36 -14.17 9.46
N GLN A 154 -10.61 -14.12 8.98
CA GLN A 154 -11.45 -15.31 8.83
C GLN A 154 -10.85 -16.34 7.86
N ARG A 155 -10.32 -15.88 6.72
CA ARG A 155 -9.68 -16.78 5.74
C ARG A 155 -8.45 -17.46 6.31
N GLU A 156 -7.71 -16.75 7.17
CA GLU A 156 -6.57 -17.28 7.92
C GLU A 156 -6.97 -18.02 9.20
N GLN A 157 -8.27 -18.31 9.40
CA GLN A 157 -8.83 -19.04 10.54
C GLN A 157 -8.59 -18.37 11.91
N ARG A 158 -8.27 -17.08 11.93
CA ARG A 158 -8.10 -16.25 13.14
C ARG A 158 -9.45 -15.65 13.54
N TYR A 159 -10.40 -16.54 13.87
CA TYR A 159 -11.80 -16.19 14.01
C TYR A 159 -12.10 -15.23 15.17
N HIS A 160 -11.39 -15.38 16.29
CA HIS A 160 -11.54 -14.49 17.45
C HIS A 160 -11.22 -13.03 17.08
N GLU A 161 -10.03 -12.80 16.49
CA GLU A 161 -9.60 -11.47 16.05
C GLU A 161 -10.49 -10.90 14.94
N ALA A 162 -10.99 -11.76 14.05
CA ALA A 162 -11.95 -11.33 13.04
C ALA A 162 -13.24 -10.78 13.68
N ALA A 163 -13.75 -11.45 14.72
CA ALA A 163 -14.94 -10.99 15.44
C ALA A 163 -14.69 -9.62 16.09
N GLU A 164 -13.53 -9.40 16.71
CA GLU A 164 -13.16 -8.09 17.29
C GLU A 164 -13.15 -6.98 16.21
N GLN A 165 -12.56 -7.24 15.04
CA GLN A 165 -12.51 -6.24 13.96
C GLN A 165 -13.89 -5.93 13.39
N TYR A 166 -14.77 -6.92 13.21
CA TYR A 166 -16.16 -6.66 12.82
C TYR A 166 -16.92 -5.88 13.88
N GLN A 167 -16.77 -6.22 15.15
CA GLN A 167 -17.42 -5.49 16.25
C GLN A 167 -16.99 -4.02 16.27
N LEU A 168 -15.70 -3.72 16.09
CA LEU A 168 -15.20 -2.35 15.99
C LEU A 168 -15.78 -1.61 14.78
N ALA A 169 -15.91 -2.26 13.62
CA ALA A 169 -16.53 -1.65 12.45
C ALA A 169 -18.03 -1.36 12.69
N LEU A 170 -18.73 -2.30 13.33
CA LEU A 170 -20.17 -2.22 13.63
C LEU A 170 -20.52 -1.22 14.73
N GLN A 171 -19.57 -0.84 15.60
CA GLN A 171 -19.78 0.25 16.56
C GLN A 171 -20.10 1.58 15.85
N ALA A 172 -19.49 1.81 14.68
CA ALA A 172 -19.70 3.02 13.90
C ALA A 172 -20.75 2.85 12.78
N ALA A 173 -20.93 1.64 12.23
CA ALA A 173 -21.97 1.35 11.24
C ALA A 173 -22.83 0.15 11.68
N PRO A 174 -23.74 0.35 12.66
CA PRO A 174 -24.56 -0.73 13.23
C PRO A 174 -25.64 -1.27 12.27
N ASP A 175 -25.84 -0.63 11.12
CA ASP A 175 -26.83 -0.95 10.10
C ASP A 175 -26.25 -1.76 8.91
N ASN A 176 -24.96 -2.13 8.97
CA ASN A 176 -24.35 -2.95 7.93
C ASN A 176 -24.63 -4.44 8.13
N SER A 177 -25.63 -4.96 7.42
CA SER A 177 -26.05 -6.37 7.50
C SER A 177 -24.98 -7.36 7.06
N VAL A 178 -24.14 -6.99 6.09
CA VAL A 178 -23.04 -7.85 5.60
C VAL A 178 -21.98 -8.04 6.69
N TRP A 179 -21.68 -6.99 7.46
CA TRP A 179 -20.71 -7.09 8.57
C TRP A 179 -21.28 -7.85 9.76
N TRP A 180 -22.58 -7.72 10.06
CA TRP A 180 -23.25 -8.59 11.04
C TRP A 180 -23.20 -10.07 10.64
N MET A 181 -23.40 -10.37 9.37
CA MET A 181 -23.25 -11.73 8.84
C MET A 181 -21.79 -12.21 8.96
N GLY A 182 -20.82 -11.37 8.60
CA GLY A 182 -19.38 -11.67 8.76
C GLY A 182 -19.01 -11.98 10.21
N LEU A 183 -19.52 -11.18 11.16
CA LEU A 183 -19.38 -11.39 12.60
C LEU A 183 -20.01 -12.72 13.04
N GLY A 184 -21.21 -13.04 12.57
CA GLY A 184 -21.87 -14.32 12.86
C GLY A 184 -21.05 -15.52 12.41
N ILE A 185 -20.44 -15.46 11.21
CA ILE A 185 -19.55 -16.51 10.69
C ILE A 185 -18.31 -16.64 11.58
N ALA A 186 -17.68 -15.52 11.96
CA ALA A 186 -16.49 -15.51 12.81
C ALA A 186 -16.80 -16.13 14.19
N LEU A 187 -17.86 -15.68 14.86
CA LEU A 187 -18.26 -16.17 16.17
C LEU A 187 -18.66 -17.65 16.15
N GLN A 188 -19.32 -18.11 15.08
CA GLN A 188 -19.66 -19.52 14.95
C GLN A 188 -18.40 -20.39 14.87
N ALA A 189 -17.43 -19.97 14.06
CA ALA A 189 -16.15 -20.67 13.92
C ALA A 189 -15.29 -20.58 15.18
N ASP A 190 -15.41 -19.50 15.94
CA ASP A 190 -14.81 -19.31 17.27
C ASP A 190 -15.56 -20.05 18.40
N LYS A 191 -16.49 -20.96 18.06
CA LYS A 191 -17.27 -21.78 19.00
C LYS A 191 -18.11 -20.96 20.00
N GLN A 192 -18.61 -19.80 19.57
CA GLN A 192 -19.51 -18.93 20.33
C GLN A 192 -20.93 -18.90 19.70
N PRO A 193 -21.66 -20.04 19.68
CA PRO A 193 -22.89 -20.18 18.89
C PRO A 193 -24.03 -19.24 19.32
N ALA A 194 -24.13 -18.90 20.60
CA ALA A 194 -25.16 -17.98 21.10
C ALA A 194 -24.96 -16.56 20.54
N GLN A 195 -23.72 -16.06 20.56
CA GLN A 195 -23.39 -14.75 20.00
C GLN A 195 -23.47 -14.76 18.47
N ALA A 196 -23.04 -15.86 17.83
CA ALA A 196 -23.19 -16.03 16.39
C ALA A 196 -24.66 -15.94 15.96
N LYS A 197 -25.55 -16.61 16.69
CA LYS A 197 -27.00 -16.54 16.45
C LYS A 197 -27.51 -15.10 16.53
N ALA A 198 -27.15 -14.36 17.59
CA ALA A 198 -27.55 -12.98 17.76
C ALA A 198 -27.05 -12.07 16.61
N ALA A 199 -25.81 -12.28 16.14
CA ALA A 199 -25.26 -11.55 15.01
C ALA A 199 -26.01 -11.85 13.69
N PHE A 200 -26.35 -13.11 13.44
CA PHE A 200 -27.15 -13.51 12.29
C PHE A 200 -28.59 -12.98 12.34
N GLU A 201 -29.23 -13.00 13.51
CA GLU A 201 -30.56 -12.40 13.72
C GLU A 201 -30.51 -10.89 13.43
N ARG A 202 -29.45 -10.21 13.86
CA ARG A 202 -29.25 -8.78 13.56
C ARG A 202 -29.07 -8.52 12.07
N ALA A 203 -28.27 -9.35 11.38
CA ALA A 203 -28.08 -9.27 9.94
C ALA A 203 -29.41 -9.42 9.17
N GLN A 204 -30.23 -10.41 9.55
CA GLN A 204 -31.56 -10.64 8.96
C GLN A 204 -32.53 -9.48 9.23
N ALA A 205 -32.54 -8.96 10.46
CA ALA A 205 -33.47 -7.88 10.86
C ALA A 205 -33.27 -6.58 10.06
N LEU A 206 -32.07 -6.34 9.53
CA LEU A 206 -31.77 -5.15 8.73
C LEU A 206 -32.34 -5.22 7.30
N GLN A 207 -32.68 -6.41 6.79
CA GLN A 207 -33.33 -6.61 5.49
C GLN A 207 -32.61 -5.98 4.27
N THR A 208 -31.30 -5.74 4.37
CA THR A 208 -30.47 -5.18 3.29
C THR A 208 -29.58 -6.22 2.60
N LEU A 209 -29.63 -7.49 3.04
CA LEU A 209 -28.90 -8.58 2.39
C LEU A 209 -29.52 -8.94 1.03
N SER A 210 -28.69 -9.37 0.09
CA SER A 210 -29.19 -9.98 -1.16
C SER A 210 -29.94 -11.29 -0.87
N PRO A 211 -30.86 -11.73 -1.74
CA PRO A 211 -31.62 -12.97 -1.52
C PRO A 211 -30.74 -14.20 -1.25
N GLN A 212 -29.57 -14.28 -1.89
CA GLN A 212 -28.62 -15.37 -1.68
C GLN A 212 -28.02 -15.36 -0.27
N LEU A 213 -27.63 -14.18 0.22
CA LEU A 213 -27.07 -14.01 1.56
C LEU A 213 -28.14 -14.18 2.65
N GLN A 214 -29.36 -13.71 2.38
CA GLN A 214 -30.50 -13.91 3.26
C GLN A 214 -30.79 -15.41 3.47
N ALA A 215 -30.85 -16.19 2.39
CA ALA A 215 -31.03 -17.65 2.47
C ALA A 215 -29.85 -18.34 3.19
N PHE A 216 -28.62 -17.84 3.04
CA PHE A 216 -27.47 -18.33 3.79
C PHE A 216 -27.65 -18.11 5.30
N VAL A 217 -28.01 -16.88 5.72
CA VAL A 217 -28.22 -16.52 7.13
C VAL A 217 -29.35 -17.35 7.75
N GLU A 218 -30.47 -17.54 7.04
CA GLU A 218 -31.58 -18.38 7.49
C GLU A 218 -31.16 -19.82 7.76
N ARG A 219 -30.39 -20.43 6.83
CA ARG A 219 -29.86 -21.79 7.04
C ARG A 219 -28.95 -21.86 8.26
N LYS A 220 -28.11 -20.84 8.48
CA LYS A 220 -27.23 -20.77 9.67
C LYS A 220 -28.03 -20.66 10.96
N LEU A 221 -29.09 -19.85 10.99
CA LEU A 221 -29.97 -19.73 12.15
C LEU A 221 -30.68 -21.05 12.49
N VAL A 222 -31.20 -21.77 11.48
CA VAL A 222 -31.81 -23.09 11.68
C VAL A 222 -30.80 -24.08 12.26
N GLN A 223 -29.58 -24.14 11.71
CA GLN A 223 -28.51 -25.02 12.22
C GLN A 223 -28.16 -24.72 13.67
N LEU A 224 -28.01 -23.44 14.02
CA LEU A 224 -27.68 -23.00 15.38
C LEU A 224 -28.83 -23.22 16.38
N ALA A 225 -30.09 -23.26 15.90
CA ALA A 225 -31.23 -23.59 16.73
C ALA A 225 -31.35 -25.11 17.00
N ALA A 226 -30.97 -25.94 16.02
CA ALA A 226 -31.04 -27.40 16.10
C ALA A 226 -29.86 -28.04 16.88
N GLY A 227 -28.72 -27.36 16.97
CA GLY A 227 -27.53 -27.85 17.69
C GLY A 227 -27.55 -27.66 19.21
N LYS A 228 -28.74 -27.59 19.82
CA LYS A 228 -28.92 -27.51 21.28
C LYS A 228 -29.08 -28.89 21.91
#